data_AF-A0A6S7CZ54-F1
#
_entry.id   AF-A0A6S7CZ54-F1
#
_cell.length_a   1.000
_cell.length_b   1.000
_cell.length_c   1.000
_cell.angle_alpha   90.00
_cell.angle_beta   90.00
_cell.angle_gamma   90.00
#
_symmetry.space_group_name_H-M   'P 1'
#
loop_
_entity.id
_entity.type
_entity.pdbx_description
1 polymer ?
#
loop_
_entity_poly.entity_id
_entity_poly.type
_entity_poly.pdbx_seq_one_letter_code
_entity_poly.pdbx_strand_id
1 'polypeptide(L)'
;MRDTLHMFKGYRVPPATVEAVRQAIIDTRSQIDLTSLRALVLPALVAVNPWPRSTREDAAVAAVDSFLFDAVRAGLVKRHSNGWRFSHWHRVKKQQGAECR
;
A
#
# COMPACT_ATOMS: atom_id res chain seq x y z
N MET A 1 -10.07 8.61 14.17
CA MET A 1 -9.54 8.03 12.92
C MET A 1 -10.73 7.88 12.00
N ARG A 2 -10.69 8.46 10.79
CA ARG A 2 -11.83 8.34 9.86
C ARG A 2 -11.82 6.91 9.31
N ASP A 3 -12.91 6.20 9.54
CA ASP A 3 -13.30 4.96 8.87
C ASP A 3 -13.50 5.28 7.37
N THR A 4 -12.42 5.56 6.65
CA THR A 4 -12.47 5.77 5.21
C THR A 4 -12.69 4.40 4.59
N LEU A 5 -13.94 4.14 4.20
CA LEU A 5 -14.31 3.06 3.31
C LEU A 5 -13.47 3.19 2.04
N HIS A 6 -12.32 2.53 2.00
CA HIS A 6 -11.45 2.55 0.83
C HIS A 6 -12.08 1.67 -0.24
N MET A 7 -12.88 2.31 -1.10
CA MET A 7 -13.51 1.67 -2.24
C MET A 7 -12.64 1.87 -3.48
N PHE A 8 -12.16 0.79 -4.06
CA PHE A 8 -11.32 0.79 -5.26
C PHE A 8 -12.02 0.04 -6.38
N LYS A 9 -12.33 0.74 -7.48
CA LYS A 9 -12.99 0.16 -8.67
C LYS A 9 -14.30 -0.61 -8.36
N GLY A 10 -15.00 -0.22 -7.30
CA GLY A 10 -16.22 -0.89 -6.87
C GLY A 10 -16.04 -2.03 -5.85
N TYR A 11 -14.82 -2.27 -5.42
CA TYR A 11 -14.48 -3.23 -4.35
C TYR A 11 -14.15 -2.48 -3.06
N ARG A 12 -14.60 -3.00 -1.93
CA ARG A 12 -14.27 -2.49 -0.60
C ARG A 12 -13.11 -3.28 -0.01
N VAL A 13 -12.14 -2.59 0.56
CA VAL A 13 -11.10 -3.21 1.39
C VAL A 13 -11.55 -3.20 2.85
N PRO A 14 -11.56 -4.35 3.55
CA PRO A 14 -11.84 -4.40 4.98
C PRO A 14 -10.78 -3.64 5.78
N PRO A 15 -11.14 -2.94 6.87
CA PRO A 15 -10.18 -2.20 7.68
C PRO A 15 -9.08 -3.10 8.27
N ALA A 16 -9.40 -4.35 8.64
CA ALA A 16 -8.42 -5.33 9.11
C ALA A 16 -7.32 -5.61 8.06
N THR A 17 -7.66 -5.62 6.78
CA THR A 17 -6.70 -5.80 5.69
C THR A 17 -5.83 -4.56 5.51
N VAL A 18 -6.39 -3.36 5.71
CA VAL A 18 -5.62 -2.10 5.69
C VAL A 18 -4.56 -2.12 6.80
N GLU A 19 -4.93 -2.54 8.00
CA GLU A 19 -4.01 -2.68 9.12
C GLU A 19 -2.93 -3.73 8.84
N ALA A 20 -3.30 -4.89 8.29
CA ALA A 20 -2.36 -5.93 7.89
C ALA A 20 -1.35 -5.45 6.83
N VAL A 21 -1.81 -4.72 5.80
CA VAL A 21 -0.96 -4.12 4.77
C VAL A 21 -0.02 -3.08 5.39
N ARG A 22 -0.53 -2.23 6.27
CA ARG A 22 0.28 -1.24 6.99
C ARG A 22 1.35 -1.93 7.85
N GLN A 23 0.99 -3.00 8.56
CA GLN A 23 1.92 -3.75 9.37
C GLN A 23 2.97 -4.47 8.50
N ALA A 24 2.60 -5.01 7.35
CA ALA A 24 3.54 -5.61 6.40
C ALA A 24 4.54 -4.58 5.86
N ILE A 25 4.10 -3.35 5.59
CA ILE A 25 4.98 -2.24 5.20
C ILE A 25 5.95 -1.88 6.33
N ILE A 26 5.49 -1.90 7.59
CA ILE A 26 6.32 -1.64 8.78
C ILE A 26 7.28 -2.78 9.08
N ASP A 27 6.90 -4.03 8.84
CA ASP A 27 7.75 -5.21 9.07
C ASP A 27 8.87 -5.31 8.03
N THR A 28 8.58 -4.89 6.79
CA THR A 28 9.53 -4.91 5.70
C THR A 28 10.80 -4.13 6.04
N ARG A 29 11.98 -4.77 5.94
CA ARG A 29 13.26 -4.16 6.32
C ARG A 29 13.83 -3.19 5.28
N SER A 30 13.64 -3.44 3.99
CA SER A 30 14.34 -2.70 2.93
C SER A 30 13.45 -2.34 1.74
N GLN A 31 13.02 -3.34 0.96
CA GLN A 31 12.24 -3.15 -0.26
C GLN A 31 10.84 -3.71 -0.06
N ILE A 32 9.82 -2.90 -0.33
CA ILE A 32 8.43 -3.31 -0.24
C ILE A 32 8.10 -4.29 -1.38
N ASP A 33 7.67 -5.49 -1.02
CA ASP A 33 7.25 -6.49 -1.99
C ASP A 33 5.79 -6.27 -2.42
N LEU A 34 5.62 -5.67 -3.60
CA LEU A 34 4.30 -5.34 -4.13
C LEU A 34 3.44 -6.57 -4.40
N THR A 35 4.06 -7.69 -4.75
CA THR A 35 3.36 -8.95 -5.04
C THR A 35 2.73 -9.52 -3.77
N SER A 36 3.47 -9.55 -2.66
CA SER A 36 2.99 -10.00 -1.36
C SER A 36 1.87 -9.10 -0.83
N LEU A 37 2.01 -7.77 -1.00
CA LEU A 37 0.93 -6.85 -0.63
C LEU A 37 -0.35 -7.07 -1.43
N ARG A 38 -0.23 -7.30 -2.74
CA ARG A 38 -1.37 -7.63 -3.61
C ARG A 38 -2.01 -8.96 -3.20
N ALA A 39 -1.20 -9.97 -2.90
CA ALA A 39 -1.67 -11.28 -2.44
C ALA A 39 -2.44 -11.20 -1.10
N LEU A 40 -2.12 -10.24 -0.23
CA LEU A 40 -2.88 -9.97 1.00
C LEU A 40 -4.22 -9.28 0.71
N VAL A 41 -4.25 -8.32 -0.21
CA VAL A 41 -5.44 -7.52 -0.51
C VAL A 41 -6.45 -8.29 -1.36
N LEU A 42 -5.99 -9.00 -2.39
CA LEU A 42 -6.83 -9.68 -3.39
C LEU A 42 -7.91 -10.57 -2.77
N PRO A 43 -7.61 -11.52 -1.86
CA PRO A 43 -8.63 -12.39 -1.27
C PRO A 43 -9.59 -11.64 -0.34
N ALA A 44 -9.15 -10.52 0.26
CA ALA A 44 -9.94 -9.76 1.21
C ALA A 44 -10.87 -8.73 0.56
N LEU A 45 -10.70 -8.42 -0.74
CA LEU A 45 -11.57 -7.48 -1.45
C LEU A 45 -13.02 -7.98 -1.47
N VAL A 46 -13.94 -7.14 -0.99
CA VAL A 46 -15.38 -7.39 -1.02
C VAL A 46 -15.97 -6.66 -2.23
N ALA A 47 -16.59 -7.40 -3.16
CA ALA A 47 -17.30 -6.78 -4.27
C ALA A 47 -18.57 -6.11 -3.74
N VAL A 48 -18.71 -4.81 -3.97
CA VAL A 48 -19.91 -4.04 -3.58
C VAL A 48 -20.65 -3.59 -4.84
N ASN A 49 -19.93 -2.93 -5.76
CA ASN A 49 -20.45 -2.56 -7.07
C ASN A 49 -19.30 -2.52 -8.09
N PRO A 50 -18.73 -3.68 -8.47
CA PRO A 50 -17.54 -3.76 -9.30
C PRO A 50 -17.79 -3.11 -10.67
N TRP A 51 -16.84 -2.31 -11.14
CA TRP A 51 -16.97 -1.68 -12.44
C TRP A 51 -16.92 -2.73 -13.55
N PRO A 52 -17.76 -2.62 -14.59
CA PRO A 52 -17.91 -3.67 -15.61
C PRO A 52 -16.65 -3.92 -16.45
N ARG A 53 -15.67 -3.01 -16.42
CA ARG A 53 -14.38 -3.15 -17.13
C ARG A 53 -13.18 -3.32 -16.19
N SER A 54 -13.39 -3.45 -14.88
CA SER A 54 -12.30 -3.57 -13.92
C SER A 54 -12.30 -4.96 -13.29
N THR A 55 -11.12 -5.56 -13.24
CA THR A 55 -10.94 -6.85 -12.58
C THR A 55 -10.72 -6.66 -11.08
N ARG A 56 -10.86 -7.74 -10.30
CA ARG A 56 -10.49 -7.77 -8.88
C ARG A 56 -8.99 -7.47 -8.69
N GLU A 57 -8.17 -7.85 -9.66
CA GLU A 57 -6.73 -7.56 -9.69
C GLU A 57 -6.45 -6.08 -9.89
N ASP A 58 -7.15 -5.40 -10.80
CA ASP A 58 -7.08 -3.94 -10.97
C ASP A 58 -7.44 -3.21 -9.67
N ALA A 59 -8.47 -3.68 -8.97
CA ALA A 59 -8.88 -3.12 -7.69
C ALA A 59 -7.80 -3.32 -6.61
N ALA A 60 -7.17 -4.50 -6.56
CA ALA A 60 -6.05 -4.77 -5.64
C ALA A 60 -4.83 -3.91 -5.96
N VAL A 61 -4.49 -3.72 -7.24
CA VAL A 61 -3.40 -2.84 -7.66
C VAL A 61 -3.66 -1.41 -7.24
N ALA A 62 -4.86 -0.88 -7.50
CA ALA A 62 -5.24 0.48 -7.12
C ALA A 62 -5.24 0.66 -5.59
N ALA A 63 -5.68 -0.34 -4.84
CA ALA A 63 -5.65 -0.33 -3.38
C ALA A 63 -4.22 -0.23 -2.83
N VAL A 64 -3.33 -1.12 -3.30
CA VAL A 64 -1.92 -1.14 -2.87
C VAL A 64 -1.21 0.17 -3.23
N ASP A 65 -1.45 0.73 -4.42
CA ASP A 65 -0.88 2.01 -4.83
C ASP A 65 -1.32 3.15 -3.91
N SER A 66 -2.61 3.21 -3.57
CA SER A 66 -3.15 4.18 -2.61
C SER A 66 -2.53 4.02 -1.22
N PHE A 67 -2.39 2.78 -0.72
CA PHE A 67 -1.76 2.54 0.59
C PHE A 67 -0.29 2.95 0.62
N LEU A 68 0.44 2.74 -0.48
CA LEU A 68 1.82 3.19 -0.60
C LEU A 68 1.90 4.72 -0.64
N PHE A 69 0.96 5.38 -1.32
CA PHE A 69 0.88 6.83 -1.33
C PHE A 69 0.61 7.41 0.07
N ASP A 70 -0.33 6.82 0.82
CA ASP A 70 -0.54 7.18 2.23
C ASP A 70 0.68 6.89 3.10
N ALA A 71 1.40 5.79 2.86
CA ALA A 71 2.62 5.46 3.57
C ALA A 71 3.77 6.44 3.26
N VAL A 72 3.86 6.97 2.03
CA VAL A 72 4.79 8.06 1.68
C VAL A 72 4.40 9.34 2.42
N ARG A 73 3.11 9.69 2.43
CA ARG A 73 2.62 10.87 3.16
C ARG A 73 2.88 10.77 4.66
N ALA A 74 2.85 9.56 5.21
CA ALA A 74 3.21 9.27 6.60
C ALA A 74 4.73 9.19 6.85
N GLY A 75 5.57 9.34 5.82
CA GLY A 75 7.03 9.27 5.93
C GLY A 75 7.59 7.86 6.19
N LEU A 76 6.79 6.81 5.98
CA LEU A 76 7.19 5.42 6.21
C LEU A 76 7.95 4.82 5.02
N VAL A 77 7.63 5.25 3.81
CA VAL A 77 8.17 4.72 2.56
C VAL A 77 8.67 5.87 1.69
N LYS A 78 9.77 5.65 0.97
CA LYS A 78 10.29 6.53 -0.07
C LYS A 78 10.14 5.82 -1.41
N ARG A 79 9.52 6.52 -2.37
CA ARG A 79 9.49 6.08 -3.76
C ARG A 79 10.83 6.40 -4.40
N HIS A 80 11.55 5.39 -4.87
CA HIS A 80 12.70 5.56 -5.72
C HIS A 80 12.27 5.35 -7.17
N SER A 81 12.13 6.43 -7.92
CA SER A 81 11.88 6.38 -9.37
C SER A 81 13.19 6.62 -10.08
N ASN A 82 13.88 5.55 -10.48
CA ASN A 82 14.87 5.67 -11.55
C ASN A 82 14.07 5.87 -12.84
N GLY A 83 14.39 6.89 -13.62
CA GLY A 83 13.62 7.36 -14.79
C GLY A 83 13.34 6.32 -15.88
N TRP A 84 13.75 5.06 -15.71
CA TRP A 84 13.49 3.95 -16.59
C TRP A 84 12.87 2.78 -15.79
N ARG A 85 11.55 2.66 -15.92
CA ARG A 85 10.75 1.41 -15.84
C ARG A 85 10.42 0.73 -14.51
N PHE A 86 11.06 1.00 -13.38
CA PHE A 86 10.62 0.39 -12.10
C PHE A 86 10.66 1.40 -10.95
N SER A 87 9.48 1.71 -10.39
CA SER A 87 9.39 2.45 -9.12
C SER A 87 9.64 1.46 -8.00
N HIS A 88 10.83 1.48 -7.41
CA HIS A 88 11.15 0.65 -6.25
C HIS A 88 10.71 1.42 -5.00
N TRP A 89 9.89 0.78 -4.17
CA TRP A 89 9.43 1.35 -2.91
C TRP A 89 10.35 0.87 -1.81
N HIS A 90 11.05 1.80 -1.19
CA HIS A 90 11.98 1.51 -0.10
C HIS A 90 11.40 2.05 1.20
N ARG A 91 11.49 1.28 2.27
CA ARG A 91 11.18 1.82 3.59
C ARG A 91 12.17 2.93 3.92
N VAL A 92 11.68 4.03 4.48
CA VAL A 92 12.55 5.07 5.04
C VAL A 92 13.25 4.45 6.24
N LYS A 93 14.56 4.24 6.15
CA LYS A 93 15.36 3.95 7.36
C LYS A 93 15.14 5.12 8.31
N LYS A 94 14.65 4.85 9.52
CA LYS A 94 14.66 5.84 10.61
C LYS A 94 16.10 6.34 10.68
N GLN A 95 16.34 7.62 10.40
CA GLN A 95 17.61 8.26 10.70
C GLN A 95 17.78 8.19 12.22
N GLN A 96 18.45 7.16 12.72
CA GLN A 96 19.13 7.26 14.01
C GLN A 96 20.27 8.24 13.78
N GLY A 97 20.05 9.49 14.18
CA GLY A 97 21.04 10.55 13.98
C GLY A 97 20.39 11.92 13.84
N ALA A 98 19.62 12.35 14.84
CA ALA A 98 19.74 13.72 15.29
C ALA A 98 20.53 13.64 16.60
N GLU A 99 21.84 13.83 16.47
CA GLU A 99 22.75 14.10 17.57
C GLU A 99 22.17 15.28 18.37
N CYS A 100 21.71 15.03 19.60
CA CYS A 100 21.66 16.09 20.60
C CYS A 100 23.06 16.20 21.18
N ARG A 101 23.75 17.20 20.63
CA ARG A 101 24.99 17.81 21.10
C ARG A 101 24.89 18.26 22.55
#